data_AF-U4VER5-F1
#
_entry.id   AF-U4VER5-F1
#
_cell.length_a   1.000
_cell.length_b   1.000
_cell.length_c   1.000
_cell.angle_alpha   90.00
_cell.angle_beta   90.00
_cell.angle_gamma   90.00
#
_symmetry.space_group_name_H-M   'P 1'
#
loop_
_entity.id
_entity.type
_entity.pdbx_description
1 polymer ?
#
loop_
_entity_poly.entity_id
_entity_poly.type
_entity_poly.pdbx_seq_one_letter_code
_entity_poly.pdbx_strand_id
1 'polypeptide(L)'
;MTHTIREKQKLINRVRRIRGQLEGVERMLEDEKGCAEIMQVIAGVRGAVNGLMAEVIEDHILMHVADGALPQKERDEGAGELVDVVRAYLK
;
A
#
# COMPACT_ATOMS: atom_id res chain seq x y z
N MET A 1 16.42 -14.46 1.84
CA MET A 1 16.24 -13.59 0.66
C MET A 1 14.95 -12.84 0.90
N THR A 2 14.90 -11.53 0.74
CA THR A 2 13.65 -10.78 0.84
C THR A 2 12.69 -11.38 -0.18
N HIS A 3 11.67 -12.10 0.30
CA HIS A 3 10.64 -12.77 -0.51
C HIS A 3 9.69 -11.70 -1.05
N THR A 4 10.25 -10.68 -1.72
CA THR A 4 9.53 -9.50 -2.15
C THR A 4 8.57 -9.89 -3.27
N ILE A 5 7.36 -10.25 -2.82
CA ILE A 5 6.08 -10.00 -3.45
C ILE A 5 5.84 -10.91 -4.66
N ARG A 6 5.18 -12.04 -4.40
CA ARG A 6 4.35 -12.71 -5.40
C ARG A 6 3.47 -11.62 -6.02
N GLU A 7 3.57 -11.40 -7.33
CA GLU A 7 2.90 -10.29 -8.04
C GLU A 7 3.58 -8.90 -7.99
N LYS A 8 4.92 -8.81 -7.84
CA LYS A 8 5.71 -7.57 -7.99
C LYS A 8 5.25 -6.64 -9.13
N GLN A 9 5.00 -7.19 -10.33
CA GLN A 9 4.58 -6.38 -11.47
C GLN A 9 3.19 -5.72 -11.28
N LYS A 10 2.26 -6.42 -10.61
CA LYS A 10 0.93 -5.90 -10.28
C LYS A 10 1.02 -4.73 -9.30
N LEU A 11 1.85 -4.85 -8.26
CA LEU A 11 2.08 -3.75 -7.32
C LEU A 11 2.72 -2.54 -8.00
N ILE A 12 3.73 -2.76 -8.85
CA ILE A 12 4.35 -1.68 -9.64
C ILE A 12 3.31 -0.98 -10.51
N ASN A 13 2.39 -1.72 -11.14
CA ASN A 13 1.33 -1.14 -11.95
C ASN A 13 0.36 -0.29 -11.09
N ARG A 14 0.03 -0.72 -9.87
CA ARG A 14 -0.77 0.08 -8.92
C ARG A 14 -0.06 1.37 -8.53
N VAL A 15 1.23 1.30 -8.19
CA VAL A 15 2.04 2.48 -7.86
C VAL A 15 2.06 3.47 -9.03
N ARG A 16 2.27 2.99 -10.27
CA ARG A 16 2.22 3.84 -11.48
C ARG A 16 0.86 4.51 -11.66
N ARG A 17 -0.24 3.81 -11.39
CA ARG A 17 -1.59 4.38 -11.43
C ARG A 17 -1.79 5.48 -10.39
N ILE A 18 -1.38 5.23 -9.15
CA ILE A 18 -1.45 6.21 -8.05
C ILE A 18 -0.65 7.46 -8.40
N ARG A 19 0.57 7.29 -8.95
CA ARG A 19 1.40 8.41 -9.41
C ARG A 19 0.68 9.26 -10.47
N GLY A 20 0.06 8.63 -11.48
CA GLY A 20 -0.71 9.37 -12.49
C GLY A 20 -1.91 10.12 -11.91
N GLN A 21 -2.52 9.62 -10.83
CA GLN A 21 -3.57 10.35 -10.12
C GLN A 21 -3.01 11.59 -9.39
N LEU A 22 -1.84 11.47 -8.75
CA LEU A 22 -1.16 12.59 -8.09
C LEU A 22 -0.70 13.66 -9.09
N GLU A 23 -0.12 13.25 -10.23
CA GLU A 23 0.19 14.15 -11.35
C GLU A 23 -1.08 14.86 -11.87
N GLY A 24 -2.24 14.19 -11.81
CA GLY A 24 -3.54 14.79 -12.09
C GLY A 24 -3.92 15.87 -11.08
N VAL A 25 -3.75 15.62 -9.78
CA VAL A 25 -4.00 16.60 -8.72
C VAL A 25 -3.10 17.82 -8.87
N GLU A 26 -1.82 17.62 -9.17
CA GLU A 26 -0.87 18.71 -9.42
C GLU A 26 -1.34 19.62 -10.56
N ARG A 27 -1.66 19.06 -11.72
CA ARG A 27 -2.23 19.83 -12.84
C ARG A 27 -3.53 20.55 -12.49
N MET A 28 -4.41 19.92 -11.72
CA MET A 28 -5.66 20.55 -11.30
C MET A 28 -5.41 21.76 -10.39
N LEU A 29 -4.34 21.77 -9.60
CA LEU A 29 -3.94 22.91 -8.78
C LEU A 29 -3.34 24.02 -9.65
N GLU A 30 -2.48 23.67 -10.62
CA GLU A 30 -1.92 24.62 -11.60
C GLU A 30 -3.01 25.28 -12.44
N ASP A 31 -4.04 24.52 -12.84
CA ASP A 31 -5.19 24.98 -13.61
C ASP A 31 -6.28 25.68 -12.76
N GLU A 32 -6.03 25.89 -11.45
CA GLU A 32 -6.96 26.52 -10.50
C GLU A 32 -8.37 25.88 -10.50
N LYS A 33 -8.45 24.54 -10.56
CA LYS A 33 -9.73 23.81 -10.55
C LYS A 33 -10.47 23.95 -9.21
N GLY A 34 -11.77 23.70 -9.25
CA GLY A 34 -12.64 23.79 -8.08
C GLY A 34 -12.23 22.80 -6.97
N CYS A 35 -12.24 23.28 -5.72
CA CYS A 35 -11.86 22.49 -4.54
C CYS A 35 -12.63 21.17 -4.42
N ALA A 36 -13.91 21.14 -4.80
CA ALA A 36 -14.73 19.94 -4.75
C ALA A 36 -14.20 18.83 -5.68
N GLU A 37 -13.76 19.19 -6.89
CA GLU A 37 -13.21 18.24 -7.86
C GLU A 37 -11.85 17.71 -7.40
N ILE A 38 -11.00 18.59 -6.88
CA ILE A 38 -9.69 18.21 -6.32
C ILE A 38 -9.87 17.23 -5.15
N MET A 39 -10.79 17.52 -4.22
CA MET A 39 -11.09 16.65 -3.08
C MET A 39 -11.56 15.25 -3.52
N GLN A 40 -12.35 15.15 -4.60
CA GLN A 40 -12.79 13.85 -5.14
C GLN A 40 -11.61 13.02 -5.64
N VAL A 41 -10.66 13.64 -6.36
CA VAL A 41 -9.48 12.93 -6.85
C VAL A 41 -8.56 12.51 -5.69
N ILE A 42 -8.34 13.40 -4.71
CA ILE A 42 -7.57 13.08 -3.50
C ILE A 42 -8.21 11.91 -2.73
N ALA A 43 -9.54 11.89 -2.59
CA ALA A 43 -10.24 10.76 -1.97
C ALA A 43 -10.02 9.45 -2.74
N GLY A 44 -10.01 9.51 -4.08
CA GLY A 44 -9.66 8.38 -4.94
C GLY A 44 -8.21 7.91 -4.78
N VAL A 45 -7.26 8.83 -4.66
CA VAL A 45 -5.83 8.52 -4.37
C VAL A 45 -5.72 7.80 -3.02
N ARG A 46 -6.36 8.33 -1.98
CA ARG A 46 -6.38 7.70 -0.65
C ARG A 46 -6.93 6.27 -0.72
N GLY A 47 -8.03 6.06 -1.43
CA GLY A 47 -8.59 4.71 -1.63
C GLY A 47 -7.62 3.77 -2.36
N ALA A 48 -6.93 4.25 -3.39
CA ALA A 48 -5.95 3.46 -4.13
C ALA A 48 -4.72 3.09 -3.29
N VAL A 49 -4.23 4.03 -2.45
CA VAL A 49 -3.14 3.78 -1.50
C VAL A 49 -3.55 2.75 -0.45
N ASN A 50 -4.75 2.87 0.12
CA ASN A 50 -5.27 1.89 1.09
C ASN A 50 -5.38 0.49 0.46
N GLY A 51 -5.84 0.39 -0.79
CA GLY A 51 -5.90 -0.87 -1.50
C GLY A 51 -4.52 -1.48 -1.77
N LEU A 52 -3.50 -0.66 -2.07
CA LEU A 52 -2.11 -1.11 -2.20
C LEU A 52 -1.56 -1.61 -0.86
N MET A 53 -1.82 -0.89 0.24
CA MET A 53 -1.41 -1.27 1.59
C MET A 53 -1.99 -2.63 1.99
N ALA A 54 -3.29 -2.85 1.74
CA ALA A 54 -3.95 -4.12 2.04
C ALA A 54 -3.29 -5.31 1.33
N GLU A 55 -2.94 -5.15 0.04
CA GLU A 55 -2.30 -6.20 -0.74
C GLU A 55 -0.88 -6.53 -0.23
N VAL A 56 -0.10 -5.51 0.15
CA VAL A 56 1.24 -5.72 0.73
C VAL A 56 1.15 -6.39 2.12
N ILE A 57 0.17 -6.02 2.94
CA ILE A 57 -0.08 -6.65 4.24
C ILE A 57 -0.48 -8.12 4.07
N GLU A 58 -1.36 -8.42 3.10
CA GLU A 58 -1.76 -9.79 2.80
C GLU A 58 -0.56 -10.67 2.43
N ASP A 59 0.28 -10.19 1.51
CA ASP A 59 1.51 -10.89 1.12
C ASP A 59 2.44 -11.10 2.32
N HIS A 60 2.60 -10.09 3.18
CA HIS A 60 3.43 -10.21 4.38
C HIS A 60 2.91 -11.28 5.35
N ILE A 61 1.59 -11.30 5.59
CA ILE A 61 0.96 -12.33 6.43
C ILE A 61 1.24 -13.72 5.87
N LEU A 62 0.99 -13.93 4.57
CA LEU A 62 1.13 -15.24 3.94
C LEU A 62 2.58 -15.72 3.92
N MET A 63 3.53 -14.83 3.67
CA MET A 63 4.93 -15.18 3.46
C MET A 63 5.78 -15.16 4.72
N HIS A 64 5.41 -14.38 5.74
CA HIS A 64 6.26 -14.15 6.91
C HIS A 64 5.58 -14.46 8.25
N VAL A 65 4.26 -14.69 8.27
CA VAL A 65 3.53 -15.00 9.52
C VAL A 65 2.89 -16.37 9.47
N ALA A 66 2.23 -16.70 8.37
CA ALA A 66 1.43 -17.93 8.21
C ALA A 66 2.21 -19.09 7.56
N ASP A 67 3.38 -18.83 6.98
CA ASP A 67 4.17 -19.87 6.33
C ASP A 67 4.70 -20.89 7.35
N GLY A 68 4.15 -22.10 7.33
CA GLY A 68 4.54 -23.21 8.21
C GLY A 68 5.91 -23.80 7.90
N ALA A 69 6.55 -23.43 6.79
CA ALA A 69 7.93 -23.80 6.49
C ALA A 69 8.95 -22.95 7.24
N LEU A 70 8.55 -21.78 7.76
CA LEU A 70 9.42 -20.88 8.50
C LEU A 70 9.60 -21.31 9.97
N PRO A 71 10.81 -21.12 10.55
CA PRO A 71 11.01 -21.27 11.98
C PRO A 71 10.07 -20.38 12.79
N GLN A 72 9.60 -20.85 13.96
CA GLN A 72 8.69 -20.08 14.80
C GLN A 72 9.22 -18.67 15.13
N LYS A 73 10.52 -18.54 15.38
CA LYS A 73 11.16 -17.26 15.65
C LYS A 73 10.99 -16.26 14.50
N GLU A 74 11.18 -16.69 13.25
CA GLU A 74 11.01 -15.82 12.09
C GLU A 74 9.55 -15.41 11.90
N ARG A 75 8.62 -16.30 12.22
CA ARG A 75 7.18 -16.01 12.21
C ARG A 75 6.77 -15.00 13.27
N ASP A 76 7.36 -15.10 14.47
CA ASP A 76 7.14 -14.15 15.56
C ASP A 76 7.72 -12.77 15.22
N GLU A 77 8.87 -12.71 14.57
CA GLU A 77 9.47 -11.48 14.04
C GLU A 77 8.55 -10.83 12.98
N GLY A 78 8.08 -11.60 11.99
CA GLY A 78 7.15 -11.11 10.97
C GLY A 78 5.82 -10.61 11.56
N ALA A 79 5.31 -11.26 12.62
CA ALA A 79 4.13 -10.80 13.33
C ALA A 79 4.36 -9.47 14.07
N GLY A 80 5.54 -9.30 14.67
CA GLY A 80 5.96 -8.04 15.29
C GLY A 80 5.99 -6.88 14.29
N GLU A 81 6.62 -7.08 13.14
CA GLU A 81 6.67 -6.08 12.05
C GLU A 81 5.26 -5.68 11.59
N LEU A 82 4.36 -6.67 11.44
CA LEU A 82 2.97 -6.40 11.07
C LEU A 82 2.24 -5.56 12.12
N VAL A 83 2.42 -5.86 13.41
CA VAL A 83 1.80 -5.09 14.50
C VAL A 83 2.25 -3.63 14.47
N ASP A 84 3.53 -3.37 14.20
CA ASP A 84 4.07 -2.01 14.12
C ASP A 84 3.46 -1.23 12.95
N VAL A 85 3.34 -1.87 11.78
CA VAL A 85 2.69 -1.26 10.59
C VAL A 85 1.21 -0.99 10.86
N VAL A 86 0.47 -1.94 11.43
CA VAL A 86 -0.96 -1.78 11.74
C VAL A 86 -1.19 -0.65 12.75
N ARG A 87 -0.33 -0.53 13.77
CA ARG A 87 -0.39 0.59 14.73
C ARG A 87 -0.16 1.95 14.06
N ALA A 88 0.69 2.02 13.04
CA ALA A 88 0.92 3.25 12.29
C ALA A 88 -0.25 3.57 11.35
N TYR A 89 -0.85 2.56 10.72
CA TYR A 89 -1.94 2.71 9.77
C TYR A 89 -3.30 3.06 10.41
N LEU A 90 -3.55 2.60 11.64
CA LEU A 90 -4.80 2.84 12.38
C LEU A 90 -4.79 4.09 13.28
N LYS A 91 -3.69 4.85 13.30
CA LYS A 91 -3.65 6.18 13.93
C LYS A 91 -4.34 7.20 13.04
#